data_AF-A0A699TAA7-F1
#
_entry.id   AF-A0A699TAA7-F1
#
_cell.length_a   1.000
_cell.length_b   1.000
_cell.length_c   1.000
_cell.angle_alpha   90.00
_cell.angle_beta   90.00
_cell.angle_gamma   90.00
#
_symmetry.space_group_name_H-M   'P 1'
#
loop_
_entity.id
_entity.type
_entity.pdbx_description
1 polymer ?
#
loop_
_entity_poly.entity_id
_entity_poly.type
_entity_poly.pdbx_seq_one_letter_code
_entity_poly.pdbx_strand_id
1 'polypeptide(L)'
;TTSVTNAQLQAMINKGVNAALAARDAIRNGDDSHTSGTGTRRPVQAARECSYSEFIKCKPLDFKEEVDKIEKYIGGLPDMILGSVKASRSKTMQEVIEFTTELTEDKTRAYAERQANNKRKSEDIARNNQNQQPYKR
;
A
#
# COMPACT_ATOMS: atom_id res chain seq x y z
N THR A 1 47.10 -0.12 -11.35
CA THR A 1 45.77 -0.21 -10.71
C THR A 1 45.98 -0.34 -9.22
N THR A 2 45.81 0.75 -8.45
CA THR A 2 46.04 0.71 -7.00
C THR A 2 44.80 0.13 -6.34
N SER A 3 44.90 -1.13 -5.92
CA SER A 3 43.85 -1.84 -5.18
C SER A 3 43.75 -1.25 -3.77
N VAL A 4 42.59 -0.71 -3.41
CA VAL A 4 42.30 -0.30 -2.02
C VAL A 4 42.10 -1.57 -1.20
N THR A 5 42.90 -1.74 -0.16
CA THR A 5 42.81 -2.94 0.70
C THR A 5 41.66 -2.79 1.70
N ASN A 6 41.07 -3.90 2.15
CA ASN A 6 40.00 -3.89 3.14
C ASN A 6 40.38 -3.13 4.43
N ALA A 7 41.67 -3.17 4.80
CA ALA A 7 42.19 -2.42 5.94
C ALA A 7 42.10 -0.89 5.74
N GLN A 8 42.33 -0.41 4.51
CA GLN A 8 42.18 1.01 4.18
C GLN A 8 40.73 1.46 4.24
N LEU A 9 39.81 0.62 3.77
CA LEU A 9 38.37 0.90 3.85
C LEU A 9 37.90 0.95 5.32
N GLN A 10 38.32 -0.01 6.14
CA GLN A 10 37.99 -0.03 7.56
C GLN A 10 38.56 1.19 8.30
N ALA A 11 39.79 1.61 7.95
CA ALA A 11 40.42 2.79 8.53
C ALA A 11 39.65 4.08 8.18
N MET A 12 39.14 4.21 6.96
CA MET A 12 38.30 5.35 6.56
C MET A 12 36.98 5.41 7.32
N ILE A 13 36.32 4.25 7.50
CA ILE A 13 35.06 4.15 8.25
C ILE A 13 35.29 4.55 9.71
N ASN A 14 36.31 3.98 10.36
CA ASN A 14 36.63 4.28 11.75
C ASN A 14 37.00 5.76 11.94
N LYS A 15 37.73 6.36 10.97
CA LYS A 15 38.05 7.79 10.98
C LYS A 15 36.79 8.66 10.90
N GLY A 16 35.84 8.31 10.03
CA GLY A 16 34.56 9.03 9.89
C GLY A 16 33.71 8.93 11.16
N VAL A 17 33.59 7.73 11.73
CA VAL A 17 32.83 7.49 12.97
C VAL A 17 33.43 8.27 14.15
N ASN A 18 34.75 8.24 14.33
CA ASN A 18 35.41 8.96 15.42
C ASN A 18 35.31 10.49 15.25
N ALA A 19 35.38 11.00 14.02
CA ALA A 19 35.19 12.43 13.76
C ALA A 19 33.76 12.89 14.12
N ALA A 20 32.75 12.11 13.77
CA ALA A 20 31.35 12.40 14.15
C ALA A 20 31.14 12.30 15.67
N LEU A 21 31.79 11.34 16.33
CA LEU A 21 31.78 11.18 17.79
C LEU A 21 32.41 12.39 18.51
N ALA A 22 33.56 12.86 18.02
CA ALA A 22 34.21 14.04 18.57
C ALA A 22 33.37 15.31 18.37
N ALA A 23 32.73 15.44 17.20
CA ALA A 23 31.86 16.59 16.91
C ALA A 23 30.63 16.66 17.83
N ARG A 24 29.98 15.53 18.15
CA ARG A 24 28.87 15.53 19.11
C ARG A 24 29.34 15.85 20.54
N ASP A 25 30.53 15.40 20.93
CA ASP A 25 31.03 15.58 22.31
C ASP A 25 31.49 17.04 22.54
N ALA A 26 31.90 17.75 21.48
CA ALA A 26 32.22 19.18 21.50
C ALA A 26 31.01 20.10 21.74
N ILE A 27 29.79 19.64 21.45
CA ILE A 27 28.54 20.43 21.67
C ILE A 27 28.16 20.49 23.16
N ARG A 28 28.81 19.68 24.01
CA ARG A 28 28.42 19.52 25.42
C ARG A 28 29.19 20.39 26.41
N ASN A 29 30.12 21.22 25.94
CA ASN A 29 30.97 22.05 26.80
C ASN A 29 30.87 23.53 26.39
N GLY A 30 29.76 24.16 26.76
CA GLY A 30 29.54 25.60 26.64
C GLY A 30 28.96 26.14 27.94
N ASP A 31 29.73 26.00 29.03
CA ASP A 31 29.55 26.82 30.22
C ASP A 31 30.46 28.05 30.04
N ASP A 32 29.88 29.20 29.69
CA ASP A 32 30.22 30.47 30.32
C ASP A 32 29.26 31.58 29.86
N SER A 33 29.07 32.56 30.76
CA SER A 33 28.64 33.93 30.53
C SER A 33 27.15 34.27 30.68
N HIS A 34 26.87 34.76 31.89
CA HIS A 34 25.73 35.56 32.28
C HIS A 34 25.44 36.69 31.29
N THR A 35 24.28 36.63 30.61
CA THR A 35 23.64 37.83 30.06
C THR A 35 22.38 38.09 30.89
N SER A 36 22.50 39.03 31.83
CA SER A 36 21.36 39.66 32.49
C SER A 36 20.62 40.48 31.42
N GLY A 37 19.67 39.82 30.75
CA GLY A 37 18.84 40.42 29.70
C GLY A 37 17.42 39.91 29.83
N THR A 38 16.60 40.72 30.49
CA THR A 38 15.14 40.61 30.64
C THR A 38 14.41 40.10 29.40
N GLY A 39 13.65 39.01 29.54
CA GLY A 39 12.72 38.56 28.50
C GLY A 39 12.29 37.11 28.65
N THR A 40 11.31 36.88 29.54
CA THR A 40 10.39 35.71 29.57
C THR A 40 10.99 34.36 29.15
N ARG A 41 11.31 33.50 30.14
CA ARG A 41 11.37 32.04 29.96
C ARG A 41 10.19 31.62 29.09
N ARG A 42 10.42 31.15 27.86
CA ARG A 42 9.46 30.22 27.25
C ARG A 42 9.49 29.00 28.16
N PRO A 43 8.37 28.64 28.83
CA PRO A 43 8.32 27.36 29.50
C PRO A 43 8.54 26.31 28.43
N VAL A 44 9.51 25.41 28.63
CA VAL A 44 9.44 24.08 28.01
C VAL A 44 8.04 23.60 28.33
N GLN A 45 7.18 23.46 27.31
CA GLN A 45 5.82 22.99 27.52
C GLN A 45 5.96 21.60 28.15
N ALA A 46 5.66 21.50 29.44
CA ALA A 46 5.42 20.20 30.06
C ALA A 46 4.41 19.48 29.17
N ALA A 47 4.69 18.22 28.82
CA ALA A 47 3.71 17.38 28.17
C ALA A 47 2.44 17.45 29.04
N ARG A 48 1.40 18.09 28.51
CA ARG A 48 0.16 18.31 29.25
C ARG A 48 -0.45 16.94 29.46
N GLU A 49 -0.71 16.56 30.70
CA GLU A 49 -1.44 15.32 30.98
C GLU A 49 -2.84 15.46 30.41
N CYS A 50 -3.08 14.84 29.25
CA CYS A 50 -4.39 14.80 28.63
C CYS A 50 -5.30 13.93 29.51
N SER A 51 -6.32 14.52 30.10
CA SER A 51 -7.34 13.74 30.80
C SER A 51 -8.05 12.80 29.83
N TYR A 52 -8.44 11.60 30.28
CA TYR A 52 -9.26 10.69 29.46
C TYR A 52 -10.50 11.38 28.88
N SER A 53 -11.07 12.34 29.62
CA SER A 53 -12.19 13.17 29.14
C SER A 53 -11.83 14.12 27.99
N GLU A 54 -10.60 14.64 27.96
CA GLU A 54 -10.08 15.47 26.86
C GLU A 54 -9.75 14.62 25.63
N PHE A 55 -9.25 13.40 25.84
CA PHE A 55 -9.04 12.42 24.76
C PHE A 55 -10.36 12.06 24.05
N ILE A 56 -11.43 11.75 24.81
CA ILE A 56 -12.74 11.41 24.22
C ILE A 56 -13.36 12.59 23.46
N LYS A 57 -13.13 13.84 23.89
CA LYS A 57 -13.59 15.04 23.17
C LYS A 57 -12.92 15.21 21.80
N CYS A 58 -11.71 14.69 21.62
CA CYS A 58 -11.00 14.69 20.34
C CYS A 58 -11.49 13.61 19.37
N LYS A 59 -12.55 12.87 19.73
CA LYS A 59 -13.14 11.77 18.94
C LYS A 59 -12.10 10.83 18.32
N PRO A 60 -11.34 10.10 19.14
CA PRO A 60 -10.27 9.21 18.67
C PRO A 60 -10.77 8.07 17.77
N LEU A 61 -12.08 7.86 17.70
CA LEU A 61 -12.74 6.83 16.89
C LEU A 61 -13.36 7.38 15.59
N ASP A 62 -13.27 8.69 15.32
CA ASP A 62 -13.65 9.29 14.03
C ASP A 62 -12.59 9.01 12.93
N PHE A 63 -11.73 8.00 13.13
CA PHE A 63 -10.84 7.49 12.09
C PHE A 63 -11.70 6.83 11.00
N LYS A 64 -12.08 7.62 10.01
CA LYS A 64 -12.56 7.18 8.68
C LYS A 64 -11.57 6.32 7.91
N GLU A 65 -10.47 5.91 8.54
CA GLU A 65 -9.37 5.20 7.89
C GLU A 65 -9.85 3.97 7.13
N GLU A 66 -10.83 3.21 7.66
CA GLU A 66 -11.37 2.04 6.97
C GLU A 66 -12.22 2.41 5.75
N VAL A 67 -13.08 3.42 5.87
CA VAL A 67 -13.92 3.90 4.75
C VAL A 67 -13.04 4.52 3.65
N ASP A 68 -12.05 5.32 4.04
CA ASP A 68 -11.09 5.92 3.11
C ASP A 68 -10.21 4.84 2.43
N LYS A 69 -9.83 3.78 3.15
CA LYS A 69 -9.15 2.59 2.58
C LYS A 69 -10.04 1.89 1.57
N ILE A 70 -11.31 1.68 1.89
CA ILE A 70 -12.30 1.05 1.00
C ILE A 70 -12.49 1.90 -0.26
N GLU A 71 -12.72 3.21 -0.13
CA GLU A 71 -12.90 4.11 -1.27
C GLU A 71 -11.67 4.16 -2.17
N LYS A 72 -10.47 4.21 -1.58
CA LYS A 72 -9.21 4.17 -2.31
C LYS A 72 -9.03 2.85 -3.06
N TYR A 73 -9.34 1.72 -2.42
CA TYR A 73 -9.26 0.41 -3.06
C TYR A 73 -10.24 0.29 -4.23
N ILE A 74 -11.51 0.66 -4.00
CA ILE A 74 -12.56 0.68 -5.03
C ILE A 74 -12.16 1.59 -6.20
N GLY A 75 -11.55 2.75 -5.94
CA GLY A 75 -11.08 3.67 -6.97
C GLY A 75 -9.94 3.13 -7.85
N GLY A 76 -9.24 2.08 -7.42
CA GLY A 76 -8.18 1.41 -8.19
C GLY A 76 -8.65 0.22 -9.03
N LEU A 77 -9.93 -0.17 -8.95
CA LEU A 77 -10.44 -1.36 -9.64
C LEU A 77 -10.80 -1.07 -11.11
N PRO A 78 -10.59 -2.04 -12.03
CA PRO A 78 -11.12 -1.98 -13.38
C PRO A 78 -12.64 -1.73 -13.43
N ASP A 79 -13.09 -0.90 -14.37
CA ASP A 79 -14.50 -0.49 -14.54
C ASP A 79 -15.47 -1.68 -14.59
N MET A 80 -15.03 -2.79 -15.17
CA MET A 80 -15.84 -4.02 -15.31
C MET A 80 -16.30 -4.61 -13.98
N ILE A 81 -15.55 -4.38 -12.90
CA ILE A 81 -15.84 -4.91 -11.55
C ILE A 81 -16.25 -3.81 -10.56
N LEU A 82 -15.85 -2.56 -10.82
CA LEU A 82 -16.16 -1.40 -9.99
C LEU A 82 -17.65 -1.25 -9.67
N GLY A 83 -18.52 -1.37 -10.68
CA GLY A 83 -19.96 -1.21 -10.50
C GLY A 83 -20.57 -2.26 -9.56
N SER A 84 -20.14 -3.51 -9.69
CA SER A 84 -20.61 -4.62 -8.85
C SER A 84 -20.16 -4.47 -7.41
N VAL A 85 -18.90 -4.07 -7.18
CA VAL A 85 -18.34 -3.86 -5.84
C VAL A 85 -19.04 -2.69 -5.12
N LYS A 86 -19.34 -1.60 -5.83
CA LYS A 86 -20.13 -0.49 -5.25
C LYS A 86 -21.56 -0.93 -4.90
N ALA A 87 -22.14 -1.85 -5.67
CA ALA A 87 -23.48 -2.36 -5.41
C ALA A 87 -23.55 -3.34 -4.23
N SER A 88 -22.45 -4.06 -3.91
CA SER A 88 -22.41 -4.98 -2.77
C SER A 88 -22.48 -4.27 -1.42
N ARG A 89 -22.20 -2.96 -1.38
CA ARG A 89 -22.20 -2.13 -0.16
C ARG A 89 -21.35 -2.72 0.97
N SER A 90 -20.23 -3.35 0.61
CA SER A 90 -19.26 -3.90 1.56
C SER A 90 -18.78 -2.84 2.54
N LYS A 91 -18.63 -3.21 3.81
CA LYS A 91 -18.31 -2.31 4.94
C LYS A 91 -16.88 -2.47 5.43
N THR A 92 -16.22 -3.54 5.02
CA THR A 92 -14.84 -3.85 5.43
C THR A 92 -13.95 -4.09 4.22
N MET A 93 -12.65 -3.85 4.36
CA MET A 93 -11.69 -4.19 3.32
C MET A 93 -11.72 -5.68 2.94
N GLN A 94 -11.95 -6.57 3.91
CA GLN A 94 -11.97 -8.00 3.67
C GLN A 94 -13.14 -8.42 2.78
N GLU A 95 -14.35 -7.92 3.03
CA GLU A 95 -15.51 -8.16 2.18
C GLU A 95 -15.31 -7.63 0.75
N VAL A 96 -14.63 -6.48 0.61
CA VAL A 96 -14.33 -5.93 -0.71
C VAL A 96 -13.36 -6.84 -1.46
N ILE A 97 -12.29 -7.29 -0.80
CA ILE A 97 -11.28 -8.18 -1.37
C ILE A 97 -11.91 -9.50 -1.81
N GLU A 98 -12.66 -10.15 -0.92
CA GLU A 98 -13.33 -11.43 -1.19
C GLU A 98 -14.29 -11.32 -2.38
N PHE A 99 -15.14 -10.29 -2.38
CA PHE A 99 -16.07 -10.04 -3.47
C PHE A 99 -15.37 -9.77 -4.81
N THR A 100 -14.27 -9.00 -4.80
CA THR A 100 -13.49 -8.79 -6.04
C THR A 100 -12.86 -10.06 -6.57
N THR A 101 -12.29 -10.91 -5.70
CA THR A 101 -11.68 -12.16 -6.12
C THR A 101 -12.70 -13.12 -6.70
N GLU A 102 -13.83 -13.30 -6.01
CA GLU A 102 -14.93 -14.15 -6.47
C GLU A 102 -15.45 -13.67 -7.83
N LEU A 103 -15.69 -12.36 -7.98
CA LEU A 103 -16.18 -11.79 -9.22
C LEU A 103 -15.19 -11.97 -10.38
N THR A 104 -13.89 -11.86 -10.15
CA THR A 104 -12.88 -12.11 -11.18
C THR A 104 -12.79 -13.57 -11.60
N GLU A 105 -12.93 -14.50 -10.65
CA GLU A 105 -12.95 -15.94 -10.91
C GLU A 105 -14.19 -16.34 -11.70
N ASP A 106 -15.37 -15.83 -11.32
CA ASP A 106 -16.62 -16.06 -12.02
C ASP A 106 -16.61 -15.53 -13.46
N LYS A 107 -16.07 -14.33 -13.67
CA LYS A 107 -15.91 -13.76 -15.02
C LYS A 107 -14.97 -14.60 -15.88
N THR A 108 -13.87 -15.10 -15.29
CA THR A 108 -12.91 -15.96 -15.99
C THR A 108 -13.55 -17.29 -16.38
N ARG A 109 -14.29 -17.91 -15.46
CA ARG A 109 -15.04 -19.14 -15.69
C ARG A 109 -16.08 -18.97 -16.81
N ALA A 110 -16.89 -17.91 -16.74
CA ALA A 110 -17.91 -17.62 -17.74
C ALA A 110 -17.31 -17.41 -19.14
N TYR A 111 -16.13 -16.79 -19.23
CA TYR A 111 -15.44 -16.61 -20.51
C TYR A 111 -14.95 -17.94 -21.09
N ALA A 112 -14.33 -18.79 -20.26
CA ALA A 112 -13.88 -20.12 -20.66
C ALA A 112 -15.05 -21.01 -21.13
N GLU A 113 -16.18 -20.99 -20.43
CA GLU A 113 -17.39 -21.73 -20.82
C GLU A 113 -17.93 -21.28 -22.17
N ARG A 114 -17.98 -19.96 -22.43
CA ARG A 114 -18.41 -19.41 -23.72
C ARG A 114 -17.47 -19.84 -24.84
N GLN A 115 -16.16 -19.80 -24.61
CA GLN A 115 -15.17 -20.25 -25.59
C GLN A 115 -15.35 -21.74 -25.91
N ALA A 116 -15.52 -22.58 -24.89
CA ALA A 116 -15.74 -24.01 -25.05
C ALA A 116 -17.07 -24.30 -25.78
N ASN A 117 -18.13 -23.57 -25.48
CA ASN A 117 -19.42 -23.72 -26.16
C ASN A 117 -19.34 -23.31 -27.64
N ASN A 118 -18.66 -22.20 -27.93
CA ASN A 118 -18.47 -21.73 -29.30
C ASN A 118 -17.63 -22.72 -30.13
N LYS A 119 -16.58 -23.31 -29.54
CA LYS A 119 -15.77 -24.35 -30.18
C LYS A 119 -16.59 -25.61 -30.50
N ARG A 120 -17.41 -26.10 -29.55
CA ARG A 120 -18.30 -27.24 -29.79
C ARG A 120 -19.26 -26.97 -30.95
N LYS A 121 -19.89 -25.78 -30.96
CA LYS A 121 -20.79 -25.37 -32.06
C LYS A 121 -20.08 -25.34 -33.42
N SER A 122 -18.84 -24.84 -33.49
CA SER A 122 -18.11 -24.82 -34.76
C SER A 122 -17.76 -26.22 -35.26
N GLU A 123 -17.39 -27.13 -34.37
CA GLU A 123 -17.13 -28.53 -34.72
C GLU A 123 -18.39 -29.25 -35.20
N ASP A 124 -19.53 -29.00 -34.56
CA ASP A 124 -20.81 -29.58 -34.96
C ASP A 124 -21.26 -29.08 -36.32
N ILE A 125 -21.08 -27.78 -36.61
CA ILE A 125 -21.32 -27.21 -37.93
C ILE A 125 -20.39 -27.86 -38.98
N ALA A 126 -19.11 -28.04 -38.66
CA ALA A 126 -18.15 -28.67 -39.57
C ALA A 126 -18.51 -30.12 -39.90
N ARG A 127 -18.88 -30.93 -38.90
CA ARG A 127 -19.33 -32.33 -39.10
C ARG A 127 -20.60 -32.41 -39.95
N ASN A 128 -21.57 -31.53 -39.71
CA ASN A 128 -22.82 -31.51 -40.49
C ASN A 128 -22.56 -31.20 -41.98
N ASN A 129 -21.70 -30.23 -42.28
CA ASN A 129 -21.36 -29.87 -43.66
C ASN A 129 -20.57 -30.97 -44.40
N GLN A 130 -19.74 -31.76 -43.70
CA GLN A 130 -19.07 -32.92 -44.30
C GLN A 130 -20.05 -34.03 -44.68
N ASN A 131 -21.08 -34.27 -43.85
CA ASN A 131 -22.08 -35.32 -44.08
C ASN A 131 -23.13 -34.95 -45.14
N GLN A 132 -23.22 -33.68 -45.55
CA GLN A 132 -24.09 -33.21 -46.65
C GLN A 132 -23.40 -33.16 -48.03
N GLN A 133 -22.15 -33.62 -48.16
CA GLN A 133 -21.50 -33.68 -49.47
C GLN A 133 -22.28 -34.62 -50.41
N PRO A 134 -22.79 -34.13 -51.56
CA PRO A 134 -23.62 -34.96 -52.43
C PRO A 134 -22.79 -36.13 -52.95
N TYR A 135 -23.33 -37.34 -52.78
CA TYR A 135 -22.81 -38.57 -53.39
C TYR A 135 -22.54 -38.29 -54.88
N LYS A 136 -21.27 -38.13 -55.22
CA LYS A 136 -20.85 -37.93 -56.60
C LYS A 136 -21.08 -39.25 -57.33
N ARG A 137 -21.93 -39.19 -58.37
CA ARG A 137 -22.10 -40.27 -59.36
C ARG A 137 -20.79 -40.58 -60.06
#